data_AF-A0A176VV21-F1
#
_entry.id   AF-A0A176VV21-F1
#
_cell.length_a   1.000
_cell.length_b   1.000
_cell.length_c   1.000
_cell.angle_alpha   90.00
_cell.angle_beta   90.00
_cell.angle_gamma   90.00
#
_symmetry.space_group_name_H-M   'P 1'
#
loop_
_entity.id
_entity.type
_entity.pdbx_description
1 polymer ?
#
loop_
_entity_poly.entity_id
_entity_poly.type
_entity_poly.pdbx_seq_one_letter_code
_entity_poly.pdbx_strand_id
1 'polypeptide(L)'
;MQAFSILPMKSATKLRAVAIAKAGLSTTTAAPDHVGFVQNVAGLEPQPYLDSLLSVLQAKGEKVVSPYERKGLMPLAIPLSENPQDGSVTALLRWPTPAEGMAIPVVTCHKHGVTLLAKSMAEYIHRLLVEEDCNSNGAEDKFFSGAGELGQKLYRRGDFGSSGSPGVDVYLMKNVGKFPDVFERLALNHLGKGDAISALVTGEFYASRKHFPGFGRPFVFNAELLLKAGRKLESKDAAKIALKSPWWTLGSSYDKVAEMAGWGDEQVEFMRERVTEEGRKEDLNKGKIPAQIALDQAAFLLDLAAVDGSWDDTREQLASFYREAEMEDVANFIMTTSSLRNAVEKLFTAGQSDLLRTL
;
A
#
# COMPACT_ATOMS: atom_id res chain seq x y z
N MET A 1 0.24 18.59 18.34
CA MET A 1 0.76 17.23 18.09
C MET A 1 0.16 16.30 19.14
N GLN A 2 -0.81 15.46 18.78
CA GLN A 2 -1.24 14.36 19.65
C GLN A 2 -0.59 13.09 19.12
N ALA A 3 0.21 12.46 19.98
CA ALA A 3 0.84 11.17 19.74
C ALA A 3 -0.20 10.15 19.29
N PHE A 4 0.15 9.34 18.29
CA PHE A 4 -0.53 8.07 18.09
C PHE A 4 -0.34 7.25 19.37
N SER A 5 -1.41 7.11 20.15
CA SER A 5 -1.41 6.25 21.33
C SER A 5 -1.35 4.80 20.87
N ILE A 6 -0.13 4.26 20.80
CA ILE A 6 0.11 2.83 20.61
C ILE A 6 -0.22 2.14 21.94
N LEU A 7 -1.22 1.25 21.92
CA LEU A 7 -1.56 0.39 23.07
C LEU A 7 -0.40 -0.58 23.34
N PRO A 8 -0.11 -0.93 24.61
CA PRO A 8 0.99 -1.81 24.94
C PRO A 8 0.71 -3.24 24.43
N MET A 9 1.52 -3.73 23.49
CA MET A 9 1.49 -5.13 23.06
C MET A 9 2.19 -6.02 24.09
N LYS A 10 1.48 -7.03 24.59
CA LYS A 10 2.08 -8.18 25.28
C LYS A 10 2.64 -9.12 24.21
N SER A 11 3.97 -9.14 24.07
CA SER A 11 4.66 -10.08 23.19
C SER A 11 4.70 -11.48 23.80
N ALA A 12 4.25 -12.48 23.04
CA ALA A 12 4.52 -13.88 23.29
C ALA A 12 5.34 -14.44 22.12
N THR A 13 6.65 -14.26 22.17
CA THR A 13 7.59 -14.74 21.16
C THR A 13 7.74 -16.26 21.25
N LYS A 14 7.19 -17.00 20.27
CA LYS A 14 7.64 -18.37 19.97
C LYS A 14 8.73 -18.30 18.91
N LEU A 15 9.99 -18.51 19.30
CA LEU A 15 11.08 -18.74 18.38
C LEU A 15 10.76 -19.96 17.48
N ARG A 16 10.67 -19.74 16.17
CA ARG A 16 10.78 -20.80 15.17
C ARG A 16 12.13 -20.65 14.47
N ALA A 17 12.97 -21.67 14.60
CA ALA A 17 14.19 -21.79 13.83
C ALA A 17 13.84 -21.97 12.34
N VAL A 18 14.43 -21.14 11.48
CA VAL A 18 14.30 -21.24 10.02
C VAL A 18 15.22 -22.36 9.53
N ALA A 19 14.64 -23.47 9.10
CA ALA A 19 15.36 -24.50 8.36
C ALA A 19 15.32 -24.16 6.86
N ILE A 20 16.48 -23.93 6.26
CA ILE A 20 16.63 -23.69 4.82
C ILE A 20 16.54 -25.04 4.11
N ALA A 21 15.45 -25.30 3.39
CA ALA A 21 15.27 -26.50 2.59
C ALA A 21 16.00 -26.39 1.23
N LYS A 22 16.76 -27.43 0.87
CA LYS A 22 17.36 -27.62 -0.47
C LYS A 22 16.24 -27.87 -1.50
N ALA A 23 16.07 -26.97 -2.48
CA ALA A 23 15.25 -27.21 -3.66
C ALA A 23 16.15 -27.48 -4.88
N GLY A 24 15.86 -28.56 -5.62
CA GLY A 24 16.52 -28.91 -6.88
C GLY A 24 16.08 -28.01 -8.03
N LEU A 25 17.00 -27.71 -8.95
CA LEU A 25 16.78 -26.83 -10.10
C LEU A 25 15.91 -27.49 -11.17
N SER A 26 14.90 -26.75 -11.65
CA SER A 26 14.31 -26.89 -12.99
C SER A 26 14.55 -25.59 -13.74
N THR A 27 15.22 -25.68 -14.89
CA THR A 27 15.51 -24.55 -15.78
C THR A 27 14.27 -24.20 -16.61
N THR A 28 13.42 -23.36 -16.03
CA THR A 28 12.33 -22.66 -16.72
C THR A 28 12.49 -21.18 -16.36
N THR A 29 12.34 -20.27 -17.32
CA THR A 29 12.33 -18.81 -17.09
C THR A 29 11.45 -18.53 -15.87
N ALA A 30 12.07 -18.16 -14.74
CA ALA A 30 11.41 -18.28 -13.44
C ALA A 30 10.17 -17.39 -13.42
N ALA A 31 9.00 -18.00 -13.34
CA ALA A 31 7.77 -17.27 -13.05
C ALA A 31 7.98 -16.48 -11.75
N PRO A 32 7.45 -15.26 -11.64
CA PRO A 32 7.55 -14.46 -10.43
C PRO A 32 6.99 -15.22 -9.21
N ASP A 33 7.87 -15.64 -8.28
CA ASP A 33 7.48 -16.34 -7.04
C ASP A 33 6.95 -15.36 -5.99
N HIS A 34 5.74 -14.84 -6.22
CA HIS A 34 5.07 -13.93 -5.29
C HIS A 34 4.65 -14.63 -3.99
N VAL A 35 4.20 -15.89 -4.06
CA VAL A 35 3.76 -16.66 -2.89
C VAL A 35 4.92 -16.85 -1.92
N GLY A 36 6.05 -17.34 -2.42
CA GLY A 36 7.25 -17.54 -1.62
C GLY A 36 7.79 -16.23 -1.06
N PHE A 37 7.75 -15.14 -1.83
CA PHE A 37 8.18 -13.83 -1.34
C PHE A 37 7.29 -13.28 -0.22
N VAL A 38 5.96 -13.30 -0.39
CA VAL A 38 5.00 -12.79 0.61
C VAL A 38 5.14 -13.56 1.93
N GLN A 39 5.31 -14.88 1.86
CA GLN A 39 5.44 -15.71 3.06
C GLN A 39 6.83 -15.62 3.69
N ASN A 40 7.89 -15.85 2.92
CA ASN A 40 9.23 -16.08 3.47
C ASN A 40 10.07 -14.81 3.58
N VAL A 41 9.77 -13.78 2.77
CA VAL A 41 10.52 -12.51 2.79
C VAL A 41 9.72 -11.43 3.50
N ALA A 42 8.45 -11.25 3.15
CA ALA A 42 7.62 -10.26 3.81
C ALA A 42 7.10 -10.75 5.18
N GLY A 43 7.22 -12.05 5.51
CA GLY A 43 6.75 -12.58 6.79
C GLY A 43 5.25 -12.39 6.99
N LEU A 44 4.48 -12.41 5.90
CA LEU A 44 3.03 -12.25 5.92
C LEU A 44 2.36 -13.61 5.80
N GLU A 45 1.19 -13.76 6.42
CA GLU A 45 0.40 -14.98 6.35
C GLU A 45 0.08 -15.37 4.89
N PRO A 46 -0.05 -16.68 4.57
CA PRO A 46 -0.43 -17.15 3.25
C PRO A 46 -1.69 -16.46 2.72
N GLN A 47 -1.63 -16.03 1.46
CA GLN A 47 -2.70 -15.23 0.84
C GLN A 47 -3.43 -16.05 -0.22
N PRO A 48 -4.68 -16.49 0.03
CA PRO A 48 -5.36 -17.44 -0.85
C PRO A 48 -5.72 -16.85 -2.21
N TYR A 49 -5.82 -15.53 -2.32
CA TYR A 49 -6.25 -14.84 -3.55
C TYR A 49 -5.09 -14.31 -4.42
N LEU A 50 -3.83 -14.57 -4.05
CA LEU A 50 -2.68 -13.96 -4.71
C LEU A 50 -2.55 -14.38 -6.19
N ASP A 51 -2.61 -15.68 -6.47
CA ASP A 51 -2.49 -16.19 -7.85
C ASP A 51 -3.69 -15.77 -8.71
N SER A 52 -4.90 -15.78 -8.13
CA SER A 52 -6.10 -15.24 -8.76
C SER A 52 -5.94 -13.76 -9.11
N LEU A 53 -5.40 -12.95 -8.18
CA LEU A 53 -5.20 -11.53 -8.43
C LEU A 53 -4.18 -11.30 -9.56
N LEU A 54 -3.04 -11.99 -9.55
CA LEU A 54 -2.03 -11.88 -10.60
C LEU A 54 -2.61 -12.23 -11.98
N SER A 55 -3.40 -13.30 -12.06
CA SER A 55 -4.06 -13.73 -13.30
C SER A 55 -5.09 -12.71 -13.79
N VAL A 56 -5.86 -12.12 -12.87
CA VAL A 56 -6.83 -11.06 -13.18
C VAL A 56 -6.13 -9.78 -13.68
N LEU A 57 -5.04 -9.37 -13.03
CA LEU A 57 -4.24 -8.21 -13.46
C LEU A 57 -3.63 -8.44 -14.85
N GLN A 58 -3.14 -9.65 -15.12
CA GLN A 58 -2.66 -10.01 -16.45
C GLN A 58 -3.78 -9.99 -17.50
N ALA A 59 -4.97 -10.50 -17.17
CA ALA A 59 -6.13 -10.45 -18.05
C ALA A 59 -6.63 -9.02 -18.32
N LYS A 60 -6.42 -8.10 -17.36
CA LYS A 60 -6.65 -6.65 -17.53
C LYS A 60 -5.66 -6.00 -18.51
N GLY A 61 -4.60 -6.71 -18.91
CA GLY A 61 -3.53 -6.20 -19.77
C GLY A 61 -2.35 -5.60 -19.00
N GLU A 62 -2.29 -5.76 -17.68
CA GLU A 62 -1.12 -5.36 -16.90
C GLU A 62 0.01 -6.40 -17.04
N LYS A 63 1.26 -5.94 -16.94
CA LYS A 63 2.42 -6.82 -17.00
C LYS A 63 2.79 -7.26 -15.58
N VAL A 64 2.69 -8.54 -15.28
CA VAL A 64 3.17 -9.09 -14.00
C VAL A 64 4.68 -8.83 -13.87
N VAL A 65 5.09 -8.29 -12.73
CA VAL A 65 6.49 -7.96 -12.41
C VAL A 65 7.00 -8.83 -11.27
N SER A 66 8.31 -8.89 -11.08
CA SER A 66 8.88 -9.67 -9.98
C SER A 66 8.64 -8.96 -8.63
N PRO A 67 8.29 -9.67 -7.53
CA PRO A 67 8.18 -9.06 -6.21
C PRO A 67 9.51 -8.48 -5.70
N TYR A 68 10.63 -8.81 -6.36
CA TYR A 68 11.97 -8.26 -6.08
C TYR A 68 12.30 -6.99 -6.87
N GLU A 69 11.48 -6.59 -7.85
CA GLU A 69 11.66 -5.35 -8.64
C GLU A 69 11.16 -4.13 -7.86
N ARG A 70 11.84 -3.84 -6.75
CA ARG A 70 11.44 -2.81 -5.77
C ARG A 70 12.21 -1.50 -5.89
N LYS A 71 13.09 -1.37 -6.90
CA LYS A 71 13.87 -0.16 -7.14
C LYS A 71 12.94 1.01 -7.42
N GLY A 72 13.15 2.14 -6.74
CA GLY A 72 12.32 3.34 -6.89
C GLY A 72 10.90 3.21 -6.37
N LEU A 73 10.52 2.07 -5.77
CA LEU A 73 9.24 1.89 -5.11
C LEU A 73 9.35 2.20 -3.63
N MET A 74 8.25 2.68 -3.05
CA MET A 74 8.12 2.86 -1.60
C MET A 74 8.58 1.58 -0.87
N PRO A 75 9.43 1.67 0.18
CA PRO A 75 10.09 0.50 0.77
C PRO A 75 9.14 -0.57 1.31
N LEU A 76 7.89 -0.21 1.61
CA LEU A 76 6.88 -1.12 2.15
C LEU A 76 6.01 -1.84 1.07
N ALA A 77 6.27 -1.57 -0.22
CA ALA A 77 5.52 -2.15 -1.33
C ALA A 77 6.10 -3.49 -1.81
N ILE A 78 5.19 -4.41 -2.16
CA ILE A 78 5.47 -5.67 -2.86
C ILE A 78 4.81 -5.57 -4.24
N PRO A 79 5.57 -5.30 -5.31
CA PRO A 79 4.99 -5.12 -6.64
C PRO A 79 4.36 -6.41 -7.13
N LEU A 80 3.24 -6.28 -7.86
CA LEU A 80 2.49 -7.38 -8.48
C LEU A 80 2.49 -7.24 -10.01
N SER A 81 2.10 -6.06 -10.49
CA SER A 81 2.02 -5.75 -11.91
C SER A 81 2.32 -4.29 -12.17
N GLU A 82 2.74 -4.01 -13.41
CA GLU A 82 2.90 -2.67 -13.95
C GLU A 82 1.88 -2.45 -15.06
N ASN A 83 1.22 -1.31 -15.03
CA ASN A 83 0.34 -0.84 -16.09
C ASN A 83 1.21 -0.29 -17.25
N PRO A 84 1.21 -0.93 -18.45
CA PRO A 84 2.07 -0.50 -19.55
C PRO A 84 1.75 0.90 -20.12
N GLN A 85 0.56 1.43 -19.86
CA GLN A 85 0.10 2.70 -20.43
C GLN A 85 0.66 3.91 -19.66
N ASP A 86 0.75 3.82 -18.33
CA ASP A 86 1.20 4.94 -17.48
C ASP A 86 2.37 4.60 -16.55
N GLY A 87 2.83 3.34 -16.56
CA GLY A 87 3.93 2.86 -15.71
C GLY A 87 3.57 2.75 -14.24
N SER A 88 2.29 2.90 -13.86
CA SER A 88 1.86 2.73 -12.47
C SER A 88 2.00 1.27 -12.04
N VAL A 89 2.45 1.06 -10.80
CA VAL A 89 2.67 -0.28 -10.26
C VAL A 89 1.56 -0.62 -9.27
N THR A 90 0.83 -1.70 -9.54
CA THR A 90 -0.08 -2.32 -8.57
C THR A 90 0.74 -3.19 -7.62
N ALA A 91 0.53 -3.02 -6.31
CA ALA A 91 1.34 -3.65 -5.28
C ALA A 91 0.49 -4.09 -4.07
N LEU A 92 1.01 -5.06 -3.30
CA LEU A 92 0.58 -5.27 -1.92
C LEU A 92 1.33 -4.33 -0.99
N LEU A 93 0.64 -3.80 0.01
CA LEU A 93 1.24 -2.96 1.04
C LEU A 93 1.53 -3.78 2.29
N ARG A 94 2.81 -3.98 2.60
CA ARG A 94 3.23 -4.51 3.89
C ARG A 94 3.18 -3.38 4.93
N TRP A 95 2.00 -3.16 5.51
CA TRP A 95 1.85 -2.17 6.58
C TRP A 95 2.83 -2.49 7.71
N PRO A 96 3.58 -1.51 8.24
CA PRO A 96 4.68 -1.82 9.14
C PRO A 96 4.16 -2.30 10.50
N THR A 97 3.14 -1.65 11.04
CA THR A 97 2.52 -1.97 12.33
C THR A 97 1.03 -2.28 12.15
N PRO A 98 0.67 -3.40 11.49
CA PRO A 98 -0.72 -3.70 11.17
C PRO A 98 -1.51 -3.97 12.44
N ALA A 99 -2.75 -3.51 12.50
CA ALA A 99 -3.66 -3.94 13.55
C ALA A 99 -3.96 -5.44 13.41
N GLU A 100 -4.28 -6.11 14.52
CA GLU A 100 -4.66 -7.52 14.48
C GLU A 100 -5.83 -7.76 13.51
N GLY A 101 -5.70 -8.75 12.64
CA GLY A 101 -6.70 -9.08 11.62
C GLY A 101 -6.79 -8.08 10.45
N MET A 102 -5.91 -7.08 10.37
CA MET A 102 -5.83 -6.20 9.20
C MET A 102 -5.40 -7.01 7.97
N ALA A 103 -6.27 -7.03 6.96
CA ALA A 103 -5.93 -7.63 5.67
C ALA A 103 -4.81 -6.84 4.97
N ILE A 104 -4.05 -7.51 4.11
CA ILE A 104 -2.99 -6.88 3.30
C ILE A 104 -3.66 -5.99 2.23
N PRO A 105 -3.47 -4.66 2.28
CA PRO A 105 -4.09 -3.77 1.31
C PRO A 105 -3.47 -3.91 -0.09
N VAL A 106 -4.31 -3.74 -1.11
CA VAL A 106 -3.85 -3.56 -2.49
C VAL A 106 -3.77 -2.07 -2.77
N VAL A 107 -2.63 -1.63 -3.28
CA VAL A 107 -2.33 -0.22 -3.53
C VAL A 107 -1.77 -0.03 -4.93
N THR A 108 -1.82 1.20 -5.42
CA THR A 108 -0.99 1.64 -6.54
C THR A 108 0.16 2.49 -6.00
N CYS A 109 1.36 2.27 -6.53
CA CYS A 109 2.55 3.03 -6.19
C CYS A 109 2.75 4.19 -7.17
N HIS A 110 3.13 5.34 -6.62
CA HIS A 110 3.45 6.56 -7.33
C HIS A 110 4.75 7.15 -6.78
N LYS A 111 5.26 8.18 -7.44
CA LYS A 111 6.49 8.88 -7.02
C LYS A 111 6.45 9.31 -5.54
N HIS A 112 5.34 9.90 -5.10
CA HIS A 112 5.19 10.48 -3.75
C HIS A 112 4.47 9.59 -2.75
N GLY A 113 4.29 8.30 -3.04
CA GLY A 113 3.73 7.34 -2.09
C GLY A 113 2.78 6.35 -2.74
N VAL A 114 1.70 6.03 -2.04
CA VAL A 114 0.72 5.02 -2.49
C VAL A 114 -0.72 5.53 -2.36
N THR A 115 -1.59 4.99 -3.21
CA THR A 115 -3.03 5.15 -3.12
C THR A 115 -3.69 3.80 -2.90
N LEU A 116 -4.61 3.71 -1.94
CA LEU A 116 -5.34 2.49 -1.65
C LEU A 116 -6.33 2.15 -2.78
N LEU A 117 -6.20 0.96 -3.35
CA LEU A 117 -7.13 0.41 -4.35
C LEU A 117 -8.23 -0.43 -3.69
N ALA A 118 -7.86 -1.24 -2.68
CA ALA A 118 -8.79 -2.04 -1.89
C ALA A 118 -8.16 -2.47 -0.56
N LYS A 119 -8.98 -2.75 0.46
CA LYS A 119 -8.48 -3.18 1.78
C LYS A 119 -7.97 -4.63 1.78
N SER A 120 -8.34 -5.43 0.79
CA SER A 120 -7.87 -6.80 0.61
C SER A 120 -7.86 -7.20 -0.86
N MET A 121 -7.12 -8.27 -1.19
CA MET A 121 -7.13 -8.86 -2.53
C MET A 121 -8.51 -9.37 -2.94
N ALA A 122 -9.28 -9.94 -2.01
CA ALA A 122 -10.64 -10.41 -2.30
C ALA A 122 -11.57 -9.26 -2.71
N GLU A 123 -11.55 -8.15 -1.97
CA GLU A 123 -12.31 -6.95 -2.34
C GLU A 123 -11.87 -6.41 -3.71
N TYR A 124 -10.58 -6.44 -4.01
CA TYR A 124 -10.07 -5.94 -5.28
C TYR A 124 -10.47 -6.83 -6.46
N ILE A 125 -10.31 -8.15 -6.35
CA ILE A 125 -10.75 -9.10 -7.39
C ILE A 125 -12.25 -8.97 -7.64
N HIS A 126 -13.06 -8.93 -6.57
CA HIS A 126 -14.52 -8.80 -6.70
C HIS A 126 -14.87 -7.50 -7.45
N ARG A 127 -14.27 -6.38 -7.06
CA ARG A 127 -14.45 -5.10 -7.77
C ARG A 127 -14.08 -5.21 -9.25
N LEU A 128 -12.91 -5.76 -9.56
CA LEU A 128 -12.43 -5.88 -10.92
C LEU A 128 -13.38 -6.73 -11.78
N LEU A 129 -13.92 -7.81 -11.23
CA LEU A 129 -14.90 -8.66 -11.93
C LEU A 129 -16.22 -7.92 -12.21
N VAL A 130 -16.69 -7.11 -11.27
CA VAL A 130 -17.91 -6.27 -11.44
C VAL A 130 -17.69 -5.22 -12.53
N GLU A 131 -16.54 -4.52 -12.49
CA GLU A 131 -16.20 -3.50 -13.48
C GLU A 131 -16.06 -4.11 -14.88
N GLU A 132 -15.44 -5.29 -15.00
CA GLU A 132 -15.35 -6.03 -16.27
C GLU A 132 -16.73 -6.48 -16.79
N ASP A 133 -17.60 -6.96 -15.91
CA ASP A 133 -18.97 -7.36 -16.31
C ASP A 133 -19.79 -6.17 -16.82
N CYS A 134 -19.56 -4.98 -16.27
CA CYS A 134 -20.22 -3.75 -16.70
C CYS A 134 -19.69 -3.21 -18.04
N ASN A 135 -18.40 -3.40 -18.32
CA ASN A 135 -17.72 -2.81 -19.49
C ASN A 135 -17.63 -3.78 -20.68
N SER A 136 -17.70 -5.08 -20.45
CA SER A 136 -17.57 -6.08 -21.50
C SER A 136 -18.91 -6.28 -22.24
N ASN A 137 -18.89 -6.18 -23.56
CA ASN A 137 -20.03 -6.56 -24.42
C ASN A 137 -20.19 -8.10 -24.54
N GLY A 138 -19.73 -8.88 -23.56
CA GLY A 138 -19.78 -10.34 -23.59
C GLY A 138 -18.60 -11.06 -24.27
N ALA A 139 -17.58 -10.34 -24.75
CA ALA A 139 -16.66 -10.89 -25.76
C ALA A 139 -15.43 -11.67 -25.26
N GLU A 140 -14.92 -11.48 -24.03
CA GLU A 140 -13.78 -12.28 -23.52
C GLU A 140 -14.00 -12.82 -22.11
N ASP A 141 -13.75 -14.12 -21.93
CA ASP A 141 -13.88 -14.87 -20.65
C ASP A 141 -12.56 -14.92 -19.85
N LYS A 142 -11.48 -14.34 -20.39
CA LYS A 142 -10.14 -14.46 -19.80
C LYS A 142 -10.10 -13.90 -18.37
N PHE A 143 -10.81 -12.80 -18.12
CA PHE A 143 -10.87 -12.15 -16.81
C PHE A 143 -11.53 -13.04 -15.73
N PHE A 144 -12.68 -13.64 -16.05
CA PHE A 144 -13.41 -14.53 -15.15
C PHE A 144 -12.71 -15.87 -14.98
N SER A 145 -12.11 -16.40 -16.05
CA SER A 145 -11.28 -17.60 -15.99
C SER A 145 -10.02 -17.40 -15.13
N GLY A 146 -9.35 -16.24 -15.25
CA GLY A 146 -8.16 -15.88 -14.47
C GLY A 146 -8.43 -15.73 -12.98
N ALA A 147 -9.63 -15.27 -12.61
CA ALA A 147 -10.01 -15.20 -11.19
C ALA A 147 -10.11 -16.59 -10.52
N GLY A 148 -10.30 -17.65 -11.31
CA GLY A 148 -10.37 -19.04 -10.85
C GLY A 148 -11.56 -19.30 -9.91
N GLU A 149 -11.53 -20.45 -9.24
CA GLU A 149 -12.65 -20.89 -8.36
C GLU A 149 -12.91 -19.90 -7.21
N LEU A 150 -11.86 -19.34 -6.61
CA LEU A 150 -11.98 -18.38 -5.53
C LEU A 150 -12.60 -17.07 -6.00
N GLY A 151 -12.22 -16.57 -7.17
CA GLY A 151 -12.83 -15.38 -7.77
C GLY A 151 -14.30 -15.59 -8.13
N GLN A 152 -14.65 -16.75 -8.68
CA GLN A 152 -16.04 -17.11 -9.01
C GLN A 152 -16.95 -17.24 -7.78
N LYS A 153 -16.38 -17.49 -6.58
CA LYS A 153 -17.11 -17.44 -5.31
C LYS A 153 -17.40 -16.00 -4.87
N LEU A 154 -16.60 -15.03 -5.29
CA LEU A 154 -16.79 -13.62 -4.94
C LEU A 154 -17.88 -12.98 -5.81
N TYR A 155 -17.91 -13.28 -7.11
CA TYR A 155 -18.83 -12.66 -8.06
C TYR A 155 -19.21 -13.60 -9.19
N ARG A 156 -20.50 -13.67 -9.53
CA ARG A 156 -20.96 -14.37 -10.74
C ARG A 156 -21.27 -13.36 -11.83
N ARG A 157 -20.81 -13.68 -13.04
CA ARG A 157 -21.09 -12.87 -14.22
C ARG A 157 -22.59 -12.66 -14.42
N GLY A 158 -23.00 -11.43 -14.68
CA GLY A 158 -24.40 -11.02 -14.80
C GLY A 158 -25.06 -10.59 -13.48
N ASP A 159 -24.41 -10.75 -12.33
CA ASP A 159 -24.98 -10.36 -11.02
C ASP A 159 -25.23 -8.85 -10.93
N PHE A 160 -24.35 -8.01 -11.51
CA PHE A 160 -24.56 -6.56 -11.58
C PHE A 160 -25.83 -6.23 -12.35
N GLY A 161 -25.99 -6.76 -13.57
CA GLY A 161 -27.17 -6.55 -14.41
C GLY A 161 -28.46 -7.04 -13.74
N SER A 162 -28.37 -8.16 -13.03
CA SER A 162 -29.51 -8.76 -12.31
C SER A 162 -29.88 -8.03 -11.01
N SER A 163 -28.97 -7.22 -10.46
CA SER A 163 -29.17 -6.53 -9.17
C SER A 163 -30.14 -5.35 -9.21
N GLY A 164 -30.42 -4.80 -10.40
CA GLY A 164 -31.18 -3.55 -10.54
C GLY A 164 -30.47 -2.32 -9.95
N SER A 165 -29.17 -2.41 -9.67
CA SER A 165 -28.41 -1.27 -9.15
C SER A 165 -28.35 -0.13 -10.17
N PRO A 166 -28.53 1.13 -9.75
CA PRO A 166 -28.60 2.28 -10.67
C PRO A 166 -27.26 2.63 -11.35
N GLY A 167 -26.17 1.97 -10.96
CA GLY A 167 -24.85 2.16 -11.52
C GLY A 167 -23.79 1.32 -10.80
N VAL A 168 -22.66 1.11 -11.47
CA VAL A 168 -21.56 0.27 -10.97
C VAL A 168 -21.03 0.75 -9.62
N ASP A 169 -20.85 2.06 -9.43
CA ASP A 169 -20.37 2.63 -8.17
C ASP A 169 -21.31 2.34 -6.99
N VAL A 170 -22.62 2.41 -7.22
CA VAL A 170 -23.63 2.10 -6.18
C VAL A 170 -23.64 0.61 -5.87
N TYR A 171 -23.46 -0.25 -6.88
CA TYR A 171 -23.33 -1.69 -6.68
C TYR A 171 -22.09 -2.02 -5.84
N LEU A 172 -20.92 -1.47 -6.20
CA LEU A 172 -19.67 -1.69 -5.48
C LEU A 172 -19.81 -1.33 -3.99
N MET A 173 -20.36 -0.15 -3.70
CA MET A 173 -20.53 0.33 -2.33
C MET A 173 -21.50 -0.51 -1.47
N LYS A 174 -22.47 -1.18 -2.10
CA LYS A 174 -23.48 -2.00 -1.41
C LYS A 174 -23.10 -3.46 -1.27
N ASN A 175 -22.52 -4.04 -2.34
CA ASN A 175 -22.36 -5.50 -2.46
C ASN A 175 -20.90 -5.96 -2.34
N VAL A 176 -19.93 -5.05 -2.51
CA VAL A 176 -18.52 -5.43 -2.56
C VAL A 176 -17.75 -4.85 -1.37
N GLY A 177 -17.66 -3.53 -1.30
CA GLY A 177 -16.78 -2.88 -0.34
C GLY A 177 -16.75 -1.37 -0.51
N LYS A 178 -16.01 -0.71 0.38
CA LYS A 178 -15.76 0.72 0.30
C LYS A 178 -14.42 0.93 -0.41
N PHE A 179 -14.43 1.77 -1.45
CA PHE A 179 -13.23 2.06 -2.23
C PHE A 179 -13.00 3.57 -2.29
N PRO A 180 -11.75 4.05 -2.08
CA PRO A 180 -11.39 5.46 -2.14
C PRO A 180 -11.93 6.17 -3.38
N ASP A 181 -11.56 5.70 -4.56
CA ASP A 181 -11.91 6.32 -5.83
C ASP A 181 -13.40 6.21 -6.17
N VAL A 182 -14.11 5.17 -5.70
CA VAL A 182 -15.58 5.08 -5.85
C VAL A 182 -16.27 6.19 -5.04
N PHE A 183 -15.81 6.48 -3.82
CA PHE A 183 -16.31 7.63 -3.06
C PHE A 183 -16.06 8.94 -3.81
N GLU A 184 -14.86 9.10 -4.37
CA GLU A 184 -14.49 10.30 -5.11
C GLU A 184 -15.37 10.47 -6.36
N ARG A 185 -15.59 9.41 -7.15
CA ARG A 185 -16.50 9.43 -8.31
C ARG A 185 -17.93 9.80 -7.92
N LEU A 186 -18.45 9.21 -6.84
CA LEU A 186 -19.80 9.53 -6.35
C LEU A 186 -19.92 11.00 -5.94
N ALA A 187 -18.97 11.52 -5.17
CA ALA A 187 -18.99 12.92 -4.73
C ALA A 187 -18.90 13.89 -5.92
N LEU A 188 -18.01 13.60 -6.89
CA LEU A 188 -17.87 14.40 -8.11
C LEU A 188 -19.11 14.34 -9.00
N ASN A 189 -19.80 13.19 -9.07
CA ASN A 189 -21.07 13.05 -9.80
C ASN A 189 -22.18 13.91 -9.19
N HIS A 190 -22.31 13.92 -7.85
CA HIS A 190 -23.23 14.83 -7.17
C HIS A 190 -22.90 16.30 -7.47
N LEU A 191 -21.63 16.67 -7.39
CA LEU A 191 -21.19 18.02 -7.67
C LEU A 191 -21.48 18.43 -9.13
N GLY A 192 -21.23 17.53 -10.09
CA GLY A 192 -21.51 17.76 -11.52
C GLY A 192 -23.01 17.93 -11.84
N LYS A 193 -23.89 17.40 -10.99
CA LYS A 193 -25.35 17.59 -11.07
C LYS A 193 -25.84 18.86 -10.36
N GLY A 194 -24.94 19.67 -9.80
CA GLY A 194 -25.28 20.83 -8.98
C GLY A 194 -25.74 20.49 -7.56
N ASP A 195 -25.64 19.23 -7.14
CA ASP A 195 -26.00 18.77 -5.80
C ASP A 195 -24.78 18.84 -4.86
N ALA A 196 -24.42 20.08 -4.51
CA ALA A 196 -23.27 20.34 -3.65
C ALA A 196 -23.43 19.75 -2.23
N ILE A 197 -24.67 19.64 -1.72
CA ILE A 197 -24.94 19.08 -0.39
C ILE A 197 -24.58 17.60 -0.37
N SER A 198 -25.11 16.80 -1.30
CA SER A 198 -24.79 15.37 -1.35
C SER A 198 -23.32 15.12 -1.65
N ALA A 199 -22.69 15.98 -2.46
CA ALA A 199 -21.24 15.90 -2.70
C ALA A 199 -20.46 16.05 -1.39
N LEU A 200 -20.73 17.12 -0.62
CA LEU A 200 -20.05 17.39 0.65
C LEU A 200 -20.32 16.32 1.71
N VAL A 201 -21.56 15.84 1.83
CA VAL A 201 -21.91 14.72 2.72
C VAL A 201 -21.13 13.46 2.34
N THR A 202 -21.02 13.15 1.05
CA THR A 202 -20.22 12.02 0.56
C THR A 202 -18.73 12.19 0.89
N GLY A 203 -18.19 13.39 0.70
CA GLY A 203 -16.79 13.72 1.03
C GLY A 203 -16.49 13.61 2.53
N GLU A 204 -17.37 14.11 3.39
CA GLU A 204 -17.22 14.00 4.85
C GLU A 204 -17.32 12.55 5.31
N PHE A 205 -18.29 11.79 4.78
CA PHE A 205 -18.43 10.36 5.08
C PHE A 205 -17.19 9.58 4.62
N TYR A 206 -16.66 9.88 3.43
CA TYR A 206 -15.42 9.29 2.94
C TYR A 206 -14.23 9.60 3.87
N ALA A 207 -14.10 10.85 4.35
CA ALA A 207 -13.09 11.28 5.31
C ALA A 207 -13.29 10.74 6.75
N SER A 208 -14.19 9.79 6.96
CA SER A 208 -14.27 9.07 8.23
C SER A 208 -13.04 8.19 8.45
N ARG A 209 -12.40 8.35 9.62
CA ARG A 209 -11.28 7.49 10.07
C ARG A 209 -11.61 5.99 10.13
N LYS A 210 -12.91 5.64 10.07
CA LYS A 210 -13.40 4.25 10.14
C LYS A 210 -13.24 3.47 8.85
N HIS A 211 -13.20 4.15 7.69
CA HIS A 211 -13.24 3.45 6.40
C HIS A 211 -11.86 3.00 5.95
N PHE A 212 -10.87 3.90 6.08
CA PHE A 212 -9.51 3.69 5.60
C PHE A 212 -8.50 4.17 6.66
N PRO A 213 -8.41 3.47 7.81
CA PRO A 213 -7.51 3.88 8.89
C PRO A 213 -6.07 3.95 8.39
N GLY A 214 -5.37 5.01 8.78
CA GLY A 214 -3.97 5.25 8.38
C GLY A 214 -3.78 5.89 7.00
N PHE A 215 -4.81 5.97 6.14
CA PHE A 215 -4.69 6.62 4.83
C PHE A 215 -5.09 8.09 4.87
N GLY A 216 -4.25 8.96 4.29
CA GLY A 216 -4.46 10.40 4.20
C GLY A 216 -5.36 10.83 3.04
N ARG A 217 -5.39 10.09 1.93
CA ARG A 217 -6.17 10.43 0.72
C ARG A 217 -7.63 10.84 0.97
N PRO A 218 -8.41 10.17 1.85
CA PRO A 218 -9.79 10.61 2.13
C PRO A 218 -9.90 12.04 2.63
N PHE A 219 -8.96 12.47 3.49
CA PHE A 219 -8.93 13.83 4.03
C PHE A 219 -8.46 14.84 2.97
N VAL A 220 -7.50 14.46 2.14
CA VAL A 220 -7.04 15.28 1.00
C VAL A 220 -8.20 15.54 0.05
N PHE A 221 -8.90 14.49 -0.38
CA PHE A 221 -10.03 14.65 -1.30
C PHE A 221 -11.14 15.51 -0.69
N ASN A 222 -11.46 15.31 0.60
CA ASN A 222 -12.47 16.15 1.26
C ASN A 222 -12.04 17.63 1.29
N ALA A 223 -10.76 17.93 1.54
CA ALA A 223 -10.23 19.28 1.43
C ALA A 223 -10.36 19.86 0.01
N GLU A 224 -10.03 19.07 -1.02
CA GLU A 224 -10.20 19.45 -2.43
C GLU A 224 -11.66 19.72 -2.79
N LEU A 225 -12.58 18.89 -2.30
CA LEU A 225 -14.01 19.02 -2.54
C LEU A 225 -14.61 20.26 -1.85
N LEU A 226 -14.22 20.52 -0.60
CA LEU A 226 -14.59 21.74 0.13
C LEU A 226 -14.11 22.98 -0.61
N LEU A 227 -12.89 22.96 -1.15
CA LEU A 227 -12.34 24.07 -1.94
C LEU A 227 -13.15 24.31 -3.20
N LYS A 228 -13.47 23.24 -3.95
CA LYS A 228 -14.33 23.31 -5.16
C LYS A 228 -15.72 23.85 -4.86
N ALA A 229 -16.25 23.58 -3.67
CA ALA A 229 -17.53 24.11 -3.19
C ALA A 229 -17.44 25.54 -2.61
N GLY A 230 -16.27 26.20 -2.67
CA GLY A 230 -16.05 27.55 -2.15
C GLY A 230 -15.85 27.65 -0.64
N ARG A 231 -15.79 26.53 0.10
CA ARG A 231 -15.65 26.46 1.57
C ARG A 231 -14.17 26.51 1.98
N LYS A 232 -13.49 27.63 1.68
CA LYS A 232 -12.03 27.78 1.80
C LYS A 232 -11.47 27.51 3.21
N LEU A 233 -12.11 28.01 4.27
CA LEU A 233 -11.63 27.82 5.64
C LEU A 233 -11.71 26.35 6.06
N GLU A 234 -12.81 25.68 5.72
CA GLU A 234 -13.00 24.26 6.04
C GLU A 234 -12.07 23.38 5.21
N SER A 235 -11.84 23.73 3.94
CA SER A 235 -10.83 23.09 3.11
C SER A 235 -9.44 23.16 3.75
N LYS A 236 -9.05 24.35 4.24
CA LYS A 236 -7.78 24.56 4.95
C LYS A 236 -7.68 23.66 6.19
N ASP A 237 -8.73 23.58 7.00
CA ASP A 237 -8.72 22.74 8.20
C ASP A 237 -8.73 21.24 7.88
N ALA A 238 -9.44 20.83 6.83
CA ALA A 238 -9.40 19.46 6.33
C ALA A 238 -8.00 19.07 5.82
N ALA A 239 -7.32 19.97 5.11
CA ALA A 239 -5.94 19.75 4.65
C ALA A 239 -4.96 19.59 5.83
N LYS A 240 -5.08 20.40 6.89
CA LYS A 240 -4.30 20.21 8.13
C LYS A 240 -4.57 18.86 8.80
N ILE A 241 -5.81 18.36 8.72
CA ILE A 241 -6.14 17.02 9.23
C ILE A 241 -5.49 15.95 8.35
N ALA A 242 -5.49 16.11 7.03
CA ALA A 242 -4.83 15.19 6.10
C ALA A 242 -3.34 15.03 6.40
N LEU A 243 -2.64 16.14 6.69
CA LEU A 243 -1.21 16.16 7.01
C LEU A 243 -0.85 15.55 8.38
N LYS A 244 -1.85 15.10 9.16
CA LYS A 244 -1.64 14.26 10.36
C LYS A 244 -1.59 12.76 10.04
N SER A 245 -1.97 12.37 8.84
CA SER A 245 -1.74 11.02 8.31
C SER A 245 -0.33 10.93 7.72
N PRO A 246 0.23 9.71 7.57
CA PRO A 246 1.51 9.54 6.89
C PRO A 246 1.48 10.12 5.48
N TRP A 247 2.46 10.93 5.13
CA TRP A 247 2.48 11.73 3.90
C TRP A 247 2.57 10.86 2.64
N TRP A 248 3.17 9.68 2.75
CA TRP A 248 3.18 8.66 1.69
C TRP A 248 1.80 8.02 1.42
N THR A 249 0.74 8.38 2.16
CA THR A 249 -0.63 7.88 1.94
C THR A 249 -1.62 8.94 1.46
N LEU A 250 -1.14 10.14 1.14
CA LEU A 250 -1.99 11.28 0.76
C LEU A 250 -2.63 11.12 -0.62
N GLY A 251 -2.09 10.25 -1.48
CA GLY A 251 -2.46 10.17 -2.89
C GLY A 251 -2.22 11.50 -3.65
N SER A 252 -1.33 12.34 -3.12
CA SER A 252 -0.94 13.65 -3.62
C SER A 252 0.45 13.99 -3.09
N SER A 253 1.19 14.88 -3.75
CA SER A 253 2.42 15.46 -3.20
C SER A 253 2.12 16.25 -1.92
N TYR A 254 3.05 16.23 -0.97
CA TYR A 254 2.98 17.01 0.27
C TYR A 254 2.74 18.50 -0.02
N ASP A 255 3.51 19.11 -0.92
CA ASP A 255 3.48 20.55 -1.21
C ASP A 255 2.07 21.05 -1.54
N LYS A 256 1.35 20.31 -2.40
CA LYS A 256 -0.03 20.63 -2.77
C LYS A 256 -0.98 20.64 -1.56
N VAL A 257 -0.80 19.69 -0.63
CA VAL A 257 -1.64 19.60 0.57
C VAL A 257 -1.23 20.65 1.60
N ALA A 258 0.07 20.91 1.74
CA ALA A 258 0.63 21.96 2.59
C ALA A 258 0.17 23.35 2.16
N GLU A 259 0.15 23.64 0.86
CA GLU A 259 -0.39 24.88 0.29
C GLU A 259 -1.86 25.07 0.69
N MET A 260 -2.71 24.04 0.51
CA MET A 260 -4.11 24.09 0.96
C MET A 260 -4.24 24.30 2.47
N ALA A 261 -3.36 23.68 3.27
CA ALA A 261 -3.33 23.82 4.72
C ALA A 261 -2.79 25.20 5.19
N GLY A 262 -2.17 25.95 4.29
CA GLY A 262 -1.41 27.17 4.60
C GLY A 262 -0.19 26.88 5.48
N TRP A 263 0.46 25.74 5.26
CA TRP A 263 1.72 25.35 5.89
C TRP A 263 2.88 25.64 4.92
N GLY A 264 4.01 26.08 5.48
CA GLY A 264 5.28 26.13 4.76
C GLY A 264 6.15 24.92 5.08
N ASP A 265 7.44 25.07 4.83
CA ASP A 265 8.44 24.00 4.99
C ASP A 265 8.76 23.68 6.45
N GLU A 266 8.26 24.47 7.41
CA GLU A 266 8.49 24.29 8.85
C GLU A 266 8.23 22.86 9.35
N GLN A 267 7.20 22.19 8.80
CA GLN A 267 6.90 20.81 9.20
C GLN A 267 7.89 19.80 8.60
N VAL A 268 8.39 20.06 7.39
CA VAL A 268 9.42 19.24 6.75
C VAL A 268 10.72 19.39 7.54
N GLU A 269 11.12 20.63 7.85
CA GLU A 269 12.32 20.92 8.64
C GLU A 269 12.24 20.33 10.04
N PHE A 270 11.06 20.42 10.69
CA PHE A 270 10.81 19.73 11.94
C PHE A 270 11.05 18.23 11.79
N MET A 271 10.47 17.56 10.78
CA MET A 271 10.71 16.12 10.59
C MET A 271 12.18 15.80 10.32
N ARG A 272 12.90 16.63 9.53
CA ARG A 272 14.34 16.46 9.28
C ARG A 272 15.14 16.51 10.58
N GLU A 273 14.90 17.50 11.45
CA GLU A 273 15.54 17.61 12.76
C GLU A 273 15.27 16.37 13.63
N ARG A 274 14.05 15.83 13.58
CA ARG A 274 13.62 14.74 14.45
C ARG A 274 14.22 13.38 14.07
N VAL A 275 14.70 13.24 12.83
CA VAL A 275 15.42 12.05 12.36
C VAL A 275 16.92 12.10 12.74
N THR A 276 17.46 13.23 13.20
CA THR A 276 18.87 13.34 13.61
C THR A 276 19.15 12.76 15.01
N GLU A 277 20.44 12.62 15.34
CA GLU A 277 20.91 12.25 16.68
C GLU A 277 20.54 13.29 17.74
N GLU A 278 20.54 14.57 17.40
CA GLU A 278 20.10 15.65 18.29
C GLU A 278 18.61 15.53 18.60
N GLY A 279 17.77 15.34 17.58
CA GLY A 279 16.33 15.10 17.75
C GLY A 279 16.06 13.85 18.59
N ARG A 280 16.84 12.78 18.38
CA ARG A 280 16.81 11.56 19.19
C ARG A 280 17.13 11.82 20.66
N LYS A 281 18.21 12.55 20.95
CA LYS A 281 18.61 12.91 22.33
C LYS A 281 17.54 13.75 23.02
N GLU A 282 16.92 14.68 22.30
CA GLU A 282 15.82 15.49 22.82
C GLU A 282 14.64 14.61 23.27
N ASP A 283 14.29 13.60 22.49
CA ASP A 283 13.21 12.66 22.84
C ASP A 283 13.55 11.74 24.00
N LEU A 284 14.80 11.27 24.09
CA LEU A 284 15.28 10.52 25.23
C LEU A 284 15.20 11.36 26.51
N ASN A 285 15.59 12.64 26.44
CA ASN A 285 15.48 13.57 27.57
C ASN A 285 14.03 13.84 27.98
N LYS A 286 13.07 13.75 27.05
CA LYS A 286 11.62 13.80 27.32
C LYS A 286 11.07 12.49 27.90
N GLY A 287 11.91 11.47 28.08
CA GLY A 287 11.53 10.18 28.68
C GLY A 287 10.85 9.21 27.71
N LYS A 288 10.94 9.44 26.40
CA LYS A 288 10.44 8.45 25.43
C LYS A 288 11.34 7.21 25.44
N ILE A 289 10.71 6.05 25.27
CA ILE A 289 11.41 4.76 25.17
C ILE A 289 12.15 4.64 23.82
N PRO A 290 13.39 4.12 23.77
CA PRO A 290 14.18 4.04 22.55
C PRO A 290 13.49 3.39 21.36
N ALA A 291 12.80 2.27 21.57
CA ALA A 291 12.06 1.57 20.52
C ALA A 291 10.94 2.45 19.91
N GLN A 292 10.25 3.24 20.73
CA GLN A 292 9.24 4.18 20.25
C GLN A 292 9.86 5.34 19.46
N ILE A 293 11.03 5.82 19.90
CA ILE A 293 11.76 6.87 19.17
C ILE A 293 12.16 6.34 17.79
N ALA A 294 12.68 5.11 17.71
CA ALA A 294 13.04 4.50 16.44
C ALA A 294 11.83 4.34 15.51
N LEU A 295 10.65 3.97 16.02
CA LEU A 295 9.40 3.95 15.23
C LEU A 295 8.97 5.33 14.75
N ASP A 296 9.04 6.35 15.61
CA ASP A 296 8.75 7.74 15.23
C ASP A 296 9.70 8.20 14.12
N GLN A 297 11.00 7.91 14.25
CA GLN A 297 12.03 8.23 13.26
C GLN A 297 11.81 7.49 11.93
N ALA A 298 11.42 6.21 11.96
CA ALA A 298 11.03 5.46 10.77
C ALA A 298 9.83 6.09 10.04
N ALA A 299 8.82 6.53 10.79
CA ALA A 299 7.66 7.21 10.23
C ALA A 299 8.04 8.56 9.58
N PHE A 300 8.85 9.38 10.26
CA PHE A 300 9.34 10.64 9.71
C PHE A 300 10.19 10.43 8.45
N LEU A 301 11.06 9.42 8.45
CA LEU A 301 11.90 9.13 7.28
C LEU A 301 11.07 8.72 6.06
N LEU A 302 10.00 7.95 6.24
CA LEU A 302 9.06 7.61 5.16
C LEU A 302 8.31 8.84 4.64
N ASP A 303 7.90 9.74 5.52
CA ASP A 303 7.21 10.98 5.16
C ASP A 303 8.15 11.93 4.39
N LEU A 304 9.41 12.07 4.81
CA LEU A 304 10.44 12.83 4.09
C LEU A 304 10.75 12.23 2.71
N ALA A 305 10.86 10.90 2.62
CA ALA A 305 11.03 10.20 1.34
C ALA A 305 9.86 10.45 0.37
N ALA A 306 8.64 10.59 0.90
CA ALA A 306 7.44 10.92 0.12
C ALA A 306 7.50 12.35 -0.44
N VAL A 307 7.98 13.31 0.36
CA VAL A 307 8.19 14.71 -0.05
C VAL A 307 9.20 14.74 -1.20
N ASP A 308 10.37 14.14 -1.00
CA ASP A 308 11.45 14.13 -1.98
C ASP A 308 11.08 13.29 -3.22
N GLY A 309 10.18 12.32 -3.07
CA GLY A 309 9.77 11.39 -4.12
C GLY A 309 10.87 10.41 -4.51
N SER A 310 11.75 10.07 -3.55
CA SER A 310 12.87 9.15 -3.70
C SER A 310 12.89 8.17 -2.53
N TRP A 311 13.02 6.88 -2.84
CA TRP A 311 12.83 5.79 -1.86
C TRP A 311 14.06 4.95 -1.59
N ASP A 312 14.97 4.83 -2.56
CA ASP A 312 16.04 3.83 -2.48
C ASP A 312 17.09 4.21 -1.42
N ASP A 313 17.45 5.49 -1.34
CA ASP A 313 18.47 6.00 -0.42
C ASP A 313 18.04 5.93 1.05
N THR A 314 16.75 5.78 1.33
CA THR A 314 16.23 5.70 2.71
C THR A 314 16.17 4.28 3.26
N ARG A 315 16.34 3.25 2.42
CA ARG A 315 16.12 1.84 2.82
C ARG A 315 17.00 1.38 3.98
N GLU A 316 18.29 1.70 3.93
CA GLU A 316 19.25 1.24 4.94
C GLU A 316 18.94 1.84 6.32
N GLN A 317 18.76 3.16 6.37
CA GLN A 317 18.42 3.89 7.60
C GLN A 317 17.02 3.51 8.11
N LEU A 318 16.05 3.31 7.21
CA LEU A 318 14.72 2.86 7.60
C LEU A 318 14.77 1.47 8.24
N ALA A 319 15.54 0.55 7.66
CA ALA A 319 15.71 -0.79 8.22
C ALA A 319 16.44 -0.78 9.58
N SER A 320 17.41 0.11 9.80
CA SER A 320 18.06 0.23 11.11
C SER A 320 17.08 0.71 12.18
N PHE A 321 16.21 1.67 11.87
CA PHE A 321 15.16 2.10 12.80
C PHE A 321 14.19 0.97 13.15
N TYR A 322 13.74 0.18 12.17
CA TYR A 322 12.88 -0.98 12.48
C TYR A 322 13.59 -2.04 13.32
N ARG A 323 14.90 -2.26 13.12
CA ARG A 323 15.69 -3.17 13.98
C ARG A 323 15.78 -2.67 15.41
N GLU A 324 16.04 -1.38 15.61
CA GLU A 324 16.07 -0.76 16.94
C GLU A 324 14.69 -0.77 17.63
N ALA A 325 13.62 -0.78 16.83
CA ALA A 325 12.26 -0.97 17.29
C ALA A 325 11.87 -2.44 17.53
N GLU A 326 12.83 -3.37 17.47
CA GLU A 326 12.62 -4.82 17.65
C GLU A 326 11.74 -5.47 16.55
N MET A 327 11.72 -4.88 15.35
CA MET A 327 10.95 -5.34 14.18
C MET A 327 11.88 -5.87 13.08
N GLU A 328 12.65 -6.91 13.41
CA GLU A 328 13.68 -7.49 12.52
C GLU A 328 13.11 -8.03 11.20
N ASP A 329 11.88 -8.55 11.22
CA ASP A 329 11.15 -9.00 10.04
C ASP A 329 10.88 -7.86 9.05
N VAL A 330 10.49 -6.68 9.55
CA VAL A 330 10.29 -5.47 8.73
C VAL A 330 11.62 -4.98 8.16
N ALA A 331 12.65 -4.93 9.00
CA ALA A 331 13.99 -4.49 8.59
C ALA A 331 14.55 -5.38 7.46
N ASN A 332 14.49 -6.71 7.62
CA ASN A 332 14.95 -7.67 6.62
C ASN A 332 14.16 -7.57 5.32
N PHE A 333 12.84 -7.40 5.42
CA PHE A 333 12.00 -7.17 4.25
C PHE A 333 12.41 -5.91 3.49
N ILE A 334 12.65 -4.77 4.16
CA ILE A 334 13.05 -3.51 3.51
C ILE A 334 14.39 -3.65 2.77
N MET A 335 15.33 -4.36 3.37
CA MET A 335 16.66 -4.60 2.80
C MET A 335 16.68 -5.58 1.63
N THR A 336 15.61 -6.35 1.42
CA THR A 336 15.57 -7.34 0.36
C THR A 336 15.39 -6.68 -1.02
N THR A 337 16.44 -6.71 -1.84
CA THR A 337 16.46 -6.22 -3.22
C THR A 337 16.85 -7.31 -4.21
N SER A 338 16.58 -7.08 -5.50
CA SER A 338 16.94 -7.98 -6.61
C SER A 338 18.46 -8.24 -6.66
N SER A 339 19.27 -7.26 -6.26
CA SER A 339 20.73 -7.38 -6.18
C SER A 339 21.18 -8.40 -5.13
N LEU A 340 20.50 -8.47 -3.98
CA LEU A 340 20.81 -9.43 -2.91
C LEU A 340 20.47 -10.87 -3.33
N ARG A 341 19.31 -11.06 -4.00
CA ARG A 341 18.92 -12.36 -4.57
C ARG A 341 19.93 -12.83 -5.61
N ASN A 342 20.32 -11.96 -6.54
CA ASN A 342 21.30 -12.31 -7.57
C ASN A 342 22.67 -12.65 -6.98
N ALA A 343 23.09 -11.99 -5.90
CA ALA A 343 24.32 -12.33 -5.19
C ALA A 343 24.23 -13.70 -4.50
N VAL A 344 23.10 -13.99 -3.85
CA VAL A 344 22.83 -15.30 -3.22
C VAL A 344 22.78 -16.42 -4.26
N GLU A 345 22.03 -16.25 -5.36
CA GLU A 345 21.96 -17.23 -6.46
C GLU A 345 23.33 -17.47 -7.11
N LYS A 346 24.15 -16.41 -7.28
CA LYS A 346 25.53 -16.54 -7.76
C LYS A 346 26.44 -17.30 -6.79
N LEU A 347 26.31 -17.07 -5.48
CA LEU A 347 27.09 -17.79 -4.47
C LEU A 347 26.68 -19.27 -4.38
N PHE A 348 25.38 -19.57 -4.48
CA PHE A 348 24.88 -20.95 -4.50
C PHE A 348 25.32 -21.72 -5.75
N THR A 349 25.28 -21.08 -6.93
CA THR A 349 25.75 -21.70 -8.18
C THR A 349 27.27 -21.87 -8.21
N ALA A 350 28.04 -20.90 -7.69
CA ALA A 350 29.49 -21.03 -7.52
C ALA A 350 29.86 -22.16 -6.54
N GLY A 351 29.15 -22.27 -5.41
CA GLY A 351 29.36 -23.34 -4.43
C GLY A 351 29.04 -24.74 -4.96
N GLN A 352 28.06 -24.89 -5.86
CA GLN A 352 27.79 -26.15 -6.56
C GLN A 352 28.85 -26.49 -7.61
N SER A 353 29.42 -25.48 -8.29
CA SER A 353 30.52 -25.66 -9.24
C SER A 353 31.79 -26.15 -8.55
N ASP A 354 32.12 -25.64 -7.37
CA ASP A 354 33.32 -26.07 -6.62
C ASP A 354 33.18 -27.49 -6.05
N LEU A 355 31.97 -27.87 -5.64
CA LEU A 355 31.66 -29.24 -5.20
C LEU A 355 31.72 -30.27 -6.34
N LEU A 356 31.41 -29.85 -7.57
CA LEU A 356 31.55 -30.68 -8.77
C LEU A 356 32.98 -30.75 -9.32
N ARG A 357 33.87 -29.84 -8.90
CA ARG A 357 35.31 -29.88 -9.24
C ARG A 357 36.16 -30.68 -8.26
N THR A 358 35.62 -30.96 -7.08
CA THR A 358 36.27 -31.79 -6.04
C THR A 358 35.80 -33.25 -6.02
N LEU A 359 34.88 -33.60 -6.93
CA LEU A 359 34.54 -34.97 -7.33
C LEU A 359 35.17 -35.27 -8.69
#